data_AF-Q5C541-F1
#
_entry.id   AF-Q5C541-F1
#
_cell.length_a   1.000
_cell.length_b   1.000
_cell.length_c   1.000
_cell.angle_alpha   90.00
_cell.angle_beta   90.00
_cell.angle_gamma   90.00
#
_symmetry.space_group_name_H-M   'P 1'
#
loop_
_entity.id
_entity.type
_entity.pdbx_description
1 polymer ?
#
loop_
_entity_poly.entity_id
_entity_poly.type
_entity_poly.pdbx_seq_one_letter_code
_entity_poly.pdbx_strand_id
1 'polypeptide(L)'
;MNWAVGANCYLLRAVHTHGKNWDLVRESLKTSFKTFLKNENVEDLSNQSCSLQYKYIIACARQRNPGDLTESQLLNISLDHYTTLRREELHAARLEILRAIK
;
A
#
# COMPACT_ATOMS: atom_id res chain seq x y z
N MET A 1 4.25 -10.03 -8.47
CA MET A 1 4.61 -8.60 -8.30
C MET A 1 5.05 -8.40 -6.86
N ASN A 2 6.19 -7.76 -6.63
CA ASN A 2 6.72 -7.56 -5.27
C ASN A 2 6.68 -6.07 -4.92
N TRP A 3 5.46 -5.54 -4.70
CA TRP A 3 5.30 -4.16 -4.24
C TRP A 3 5.71 -4.05 -2.78
N ALA A 4 6.51 -3.05 -2.46
CA ALA A 4 6.91 -2.75 -1.08
C ALA A 4 5.72 -2.36 -0.19
N VAL A 5 5.92 -2.42 1.13
CA VAL A 5 4.89 -2.08 2.13
C VAL A 5 4.37 -0.66 1.93
N GLY A 6 5.26 0.31 1.71
CA GLY A 6 4.90 1.70 1.42
C GLY A 6 4.00 1.81 0.19
N ALA A 7 4.44 1.24 -0.93
CA ALA A 7 3.66 1.16 -2.17
C ALA A 7 2.24 0.59 -1.98
N ASN A 8 2.12 -0.54 -1.29
CA ASN A 8 0.83 -1.18 -1.01
C ASN A 8 -0.06 -0.31 -0.10
N CYS A 9 0.52 0.31 0.93
CA CYS A 9 -0.18 1.21 1.84
C CYS A 9 -0.80 2.40 1.09
N TYR A 10 -0.03 3.06 0.23
CA TYR A 10 -0.51 4.20 -0.55
C TYR A 10 -1.50 3.80 -1.65
N LEU A 11 -1.34 2.62 -2.26
CA LEU A 11 -2.33 2.07 -3.20
C LEU A 11 -3.68 1.89 -2.52
N LEU A 12 -3.71 1.22 -1.36
CA LEU A 12 -4.95 0.97 -0.62
C LEU A 12 -5.60 2.27 -0.15
N ARG A 13 -4.81 3.25 0.29
CA ARG A 13 -5.31 4.57 0.68
C ARG A 13 -5.92 5.32 -0.51
N ALA A 14 -5.29 5.25 -1.69
CA ALA A 14 -5.82 5.85 -2.91
C ALA A 14 -7.13 5.18 -3.34
N VAL A 15 -7.20 3.84 -3.31
CA VAL A 15 -8.44 3.09 -3.63
C VAL A 15 -9.53 3.35 -2.60
N HIS A 16 -9.21 3.49 -1.32
CA HIS A 16 -10.16 3.88 -0.29
C HIS A 16 -10.75 5.29 -0.52
N THR A 17 -9.96 6.21 -1.09
CA THR A 17 -10.36 7.60 -1.32
C THR A 17 -11.12 7.79 -2.63
N HIS A 18 -10.66 7.14 -3.71
CA HIS A 18 -11.15 7.35 -5.07
C HIS A 18 -11.94 6.18 -5.64
N GLY A 19 -12.13 5.11 -4.85
CA GLY A 19 -12.66 3.84 -5.33
C GLY A 19 -11.72 3.20 -6.37
N LYS A 20 -12.30 2.40 -7.25
CA LYS A 20 -11.59 1.74 -8.37
C LYS A 20 -11.44 2.65 -9.60
N ASN A 21 -11.47 3.97 -9.43
CA ASN A 21 -11.11 4.90 -10.50
C ASN A 21 -9.58 4.88 -10.68
N TRP A 22 -9.11 3.97 -11.53
CA TRP A 22 -7.68 3.67 -11.66
C TRP A 22 -6.83 4.84 -12.15
N ASP A 23 -7.41 5.78 -12.91
CA ASP A 23 -6.71 6.99 -13.32
C ASP A 23 -6.44 7.91 -12.12
N LEU A 24 -7.44 8.16 -11.28
CA LEU A 24 -7.27 8.95 -10.05
C LEU A 24 -6.36 8.25 -9.04
N VAL A 25 -6.52 6.94 -8.87
CA VAL A 25 -5.66 6.11 -8.00
C VAL A 25 -4.21 6.21 -8.45
N ARG A 26 -3.94 6.06 -9.75
CA ARG A 26 -2.59 6.18 -10.30
C ARG A 26 -2.00 7.56 -10.06
N GLU A 27 -2.72 8.64 -10.34
CA GLU A 27 -2.19 9.99 -10.18
C GLU A 27 -1.92 10.34 -8.70
N SER A 28 -2.81 9.91 -7.80
CA SER A 28 -2.55 10.01 -6.35
C SER A 28 -1.30 9.22 -5.96
N LEU A 29 -1.16 8.00 -6.46
CA LEU A 29 -0.04 7.12 -6.13
C LEU A 29 1.28 7.68 -6.64
N LYS A 30 1.34 8.19 -7.88
CA LYS A 30 2.52 8.90 -8.43
C LYS A 30 2.96 10.06 -7.54
N THR A 31 2.00 10.83 -7.03
CA THR A 31 2.27 11.96 -6.12
C THR A 31 2.85 11.46 -4.79
N SER A 32 2.27 10.42 -4.20
CA SER A 32 2.78 9.77 -2.99
C SER A 32 4.19 9.19 -3.20
N PHE A 33 4.46 8.57 -4.35
CA PHE A 33 5.77 8.00 -4.67
C PHE A 33 6.87 9.05 -4.68
N LYS A 34 6.65 10.14 -5.42
CA LYS A 34 7.59 11.26 -5.51
C LYS A 34 7.88 11.89 -4.14
N THR A 35 6.89 11.90 -3.25
CA THR A 35 6.98 12.62 -1.97
C THR A 35 7.54 11.74 -0.85
N PHE A 36 7.05 10.51 -0.72
CA PHE A 36 7.24 9.67 0.47
C PHE A 36 7.96 8.35 0.22
N LEU A 37 8.08 7.92 -1.04
CA LEU A 37 8.63 6.61 -1.41
C LEU A 37 9.84 6.73 -2.35
N LYS A 38 10.63 7.82 -2.25
CA LYS A 38 11.78 8.07 -3.14
C LYS A 38 12.79 6.93 -3.22
N ASN A 39 12.85 6.09 -2.19
CA ASN A 39 13.77 4.96 -2.08
C ASN A 39 13.11 3.61 -2.43
N GLU A 40 11.79 3.57 -2.69
CA GLU A 40 11.11 2.34 -3.12
C GLU A 40 11.00 2.32 -4.64
N ASN A 41 11.63 1.32 -5.25
CA ASN A 41 11.53 1.10 -6.68
C ASN A 41 10.21 0.39 -6.98
N VAL A 42 9.25 1.10 -7.57
CA VAL A 42 8.10 0.47 -8.21
C VAL A 42 8.20 0.68 -9.70
N GLU A 43 8.36 -0.45 -10.40
CA GLU A 43 8.68 -0.49 -11.83
C GLU A 43 7.50 -0.10 -12.71
N ASP A 44 6.27 -0.42 -12.30
CA ASP A 44 5.07 -0.13 -13.09
C ASP A 44 3.89 0.37 -12.24
N LEU A 45 3.53 1.64 -12.45
CA LEU A 45 2.35 2.31 -11.88
C LEU A 45 1.21 2.43 -12.91
N SER A 46 1.16 1.58 -13.94
CA SER A 46 0.04 1.51 -14.86
C SER A 46 -1.27 1.19 -14.15
N ASN A 47 -2.40 1.55 -14.77
CA ASN A 47 -3.73 1.21 -14.24
C ASN A 47 -3.89 -0.31 -14.08
N GLN A 48 -3.32 -1.08 -15.02
CA GLN A 48 -3.33 -2.54 -15.00
C GLN A 48 -2.55 -3.09 -13.81
N SER A 49 -1.33 -2.58 -13.56
CA SER A 49 -0.50 -2.96 -12.42
C SER A 49 -1.20 -2.63 -11.09
N CYS A 50 -1.74 -1.40 -10.95
CA CYS A 50 -2.49 -0.99 -9.76
C CYS A 50 -3.71 -1.90 -9.51
N SER A 51 -4.48 -2.19 -10.56
CA SER A 51 -5.66 -3.06 -10.45
C SER A 51 -5.30 -4.49 -10.08
N LEU A 52 -4.25 -5.04 -10.70
CA LEU A 52 -3.79 -6.40 -10.43
C LEU A 52 -3.26 -6.53 -9.00
N GLN A 53 -2.44 -5.58 -8.57
CA GLN A 53 -1.89 -5.55 -7.22
C GLN A 53 -3.00 -5.42 -6.17
N TYR A 54 -3.99 -4.56 -6.40
CA TYR A 54 -5.14 -4.43 -5.52
C TYR A 54 -5.92 -5.75 -5.40
N LYS A 55 -6.25 -6.39 -6.53
CA LYS A 55 -6.95 -7.70 -6.54
C LYS A 55 -6.17 -8.76 -5.78
N TYR A 56 -4.85 -8.80 -5.95
CA TYR A 56 -3.98 -9.71 -5.23
C TYR A 56 -4.06 -9.49 -3.72
N ILE A 57 -3.95 -8.24 -3.24
CA ILE A 57 -4.05 -7.92 -1.81
C ILE A 57 -5.40 -8.35 -1.24
N ILE A 58 -6.51 -8.06 -1.94
CA ILE A 58 -7.86 -8.43 -1.49
C ILE A 58 -8.03 -9.95 -1.45
N ALA A 59 -7.51 -10.69 -2.43
CA ALA A 59 -7.52 -12.15 -2.44
C ALA A 59 -6.75 -12.73 -1.24
N CYS A 60 -5.54 -12.20 -0.96
CA CYS A 60 -4.76 -12.61 0.21
C CYS A 60 -5.48 -12.27 1.53
N ALA A 61 -6.11 -11.09 1.61
CA ALA A 61 -6.89 -10.70 2.79
C ALA A 61 -8.07 -11.66 3.03
N ARG A 62 -8.78 -12.04 1.96
CA ARG A 62 -9.87 -13.02 2.03
C ARG A 62 -9.40 -14.39 2.49
N GLN A 63 -8.24 -14.84 2.00
CA GLN A 63 -7.66 -16.11 2.42
C GLN A 63 -7.29 -16.13 3.90
N ARG A 64 -6.79 -15.01 4.44
CA ARG A 64 -6.41 -14.87 5.86
C ARG A 64 -7.59 -14.65 6.80
N ASN A 65 -8.70 -14.11 6.29
CA ASN A 65 -9.90 -13.81 7.07
C ASN A 65 -11.06 -14.66 6.53
N PRO A 66 -11.10 -15.96 6.83
CA PRO A 66 -12.16 -16.84 6.36
C PRO A 66 -13.50 -16.39 6.95
N GLY A 67 -14.41 -15.98 6.08
CA GLY A 67 -15.72 -15.44 6.42
C GLY A 67 -16.34 -14.72 5.24
N ASP A 68 -17.64 -14.44 5.30
CA ASP A 68 -18.35 -13.74 4.23
C ASP A 68 -18.13 -12.21 4.32
N LEU A 69 -16.86 -11.81 4.19
CA LEU A 69 -16.45 -10.41 4.23
C LEU A 69 -16.60 -9.77 2.85
N THR A 70 -17.26 -8.62 2.84
CA THR A 70 -17.37 -7.75 1.67
C THR A 70 -15.99 -7.24 1.25
N GLU A 71 -15.86 -6.87 -0.03
CA GLU A 71 -14.61 -6.30 -0.54
C GLU A 71 -14.20 -5.00 0.20
N SER A 72 -15.18 -4.19 0.62
CA SER A 72 -14.92 -2.98 1.41
C SER A 72 -14.32 -3.31 2.79
N GLN A 73 -14.84 -4.33 3.47
CA GLN A 73 -14.27 -4.79 4.74
C GLN A 73 -12.85 -5.34 4.56
N LEU A 74 -12.61 -6.11 3.49
CA LEU A 74 -11.28 -6.63 3.17
C LEU A 74 -10.29 -5.53 2.81
N LEU A 75 -10.74 -4.48 2.12
CA LEU A 75 -9.95 -3.28 1.86
C LEU A 75 -9.55 -2.61 3.18
N ASN A 76 -10.49 -2.38 4.11
CA ASN A 76 -10.20 -1.76 5.39
C ASN A 76 -9.21 -2.56 6.23
N ILE A 77 -9.43 -3.88 6.33
CA ILE A 77 -8.50 -4.79 7.04
C ILE A 77 -7.10 -4.72 6.42
N SER A 78 -7.00 -4.73 5.10
CA SER A 78 -5.73 -4.64 4.39
C SER A 78 -5.06 -3.27 4.61
N LEU A 79 -5.85 -2.19 4.57
CA LEU A 79 -5.36 -0.83 4.76
C LEU A 79 -4.78 -0.65 6.16
N ASP A 80 -5.47 -1.15 7.19
CA ASP A 80 -5.00 -1.10 8.57
C ASP A 80 -3.71 -1.91 8.75
N HIS A 81 -3.65 -3.10 8.15
CA HIS A 81 -2.46 -3.95 8.17
C HIS A 81 -1.24 -3.25 7.54
N TYR A 82 -1.37 -2.76 6.31
CA TYR A 82 -0.25 -2.07 5.63
C TYR A 82 0.09 -0.72 6.25
N THR A 83 -0.87 -0.02 6.87
CA THR A 83 -0.60 1.19 7.65
C THR A 83 0.23 0.89 8.89
N THR A 84 -0.07 -0.22 9.58
CA THR A 84 0.71 -0.68 10.74
C THR A 84 2.14 -1.04 10.33
N LEU A 85 2.29 -1.89 9.31
CA LEU A 85 3.61 -2.26 8.79
C LEU A 85 4.44 -1.04 8.36
N ARG A 86 3.81 -0.08 7.67
CA ARG A 86 4.52 1.14 7.27
C ARG A 86 4.98 1.97 8.45
N ARG A 87 4.18 2.05 9.51
CA ARG A 87 4.55 2.75 10.74
C ARG A 87 5.76 2.10 11.41
N GLU A 88 5.79 0.77 11.43
CA GLU A 88 6.90 -0.01 11.98
C GLU A 88 8.19 0.20 11.17
N GLU A 89 8.13 0.18 9.84
CA GLU A 89 9.28 0.48 8.97
C GLU A 89 9.85 1.89 9.23
N LEU A 90 8.98 2.89 9.31
CA LEU A 90 9.39 4.28 9.59
C LEU A 90 10.00 4.41 11.00
N HIS A 91 9.45 3.70 11.97
CA HIS A 91 9.98 3.67 13.33
C HIS A 91 11.38 3.03 13.37
N ALA A 92 11.55 1.88 12.73
CA ALA A 92 12.83 1.19 12.62
C ALA A 92 13.88 2.06 11.91
N ALA A 93 13.54 2.67 10.77
CA ALA A 93 14.45 3.57 10.06
C ALA A 93 14.87 4.77 10.92
N ARG A 94 13.95 5.33 11.71
CA ARG A 94 14.27 6.41 12.66
C ARG A 94 15.26 5.95 13.74
N LEU A 95 15.08 4.74 14.28
CA LEU A 95 15.99 4.20 15.30
C LEU A 95 17.40 4.00 14.75
N GLU A 96 17.53 3.51 13.51
CA GLU A 96 18.84 3.34 12.85
C GLU A 96 19.56 4.68 12.64
N ILE A 97 18.83 5.73 12.21
CA ILE A 97 19.40 7.07 12.10
C ILE A 97 19.90 7.57 13.47
N LEU A 98 19.11 7.38 14.53
CA LEU A 98 19.50 7.78 15.89
C LEU A 98 20.73 7.01 16.41
N ARG A 99 20.89 5.74 16.00
CA ARG A 99 22.08 4.94 16.33
C ARG A 99 23.31 5.42 15.57
N ALA A 100 23.17 5.78 14.29
CA ALA A 100 24.28 6.26 13.47
C ALA A 100 24.81 7.65 13.86
N ILE A 101 24.04 8.41 14.65
CA ILE A 101 24.43 9.74 15.17
C ILE A 101 25.16 9.63 16.53
N LYS A 102 25.07 8.49 17.22
CA LYS A 102 25.78 8.22 18.48
C LYS A 102 27.16 7.62 18.23
#